data_AF-A0A2M8FR69-F1
#
_entry.id   AF-A0A2M8FR69-F1
#
_cell.length_a   1.000
_cell.length_b   1.000
_cell.length_c   1.000
_cell.angle_alpha   90.00
_cell.angle_beta   90.00
_cell.angle_gamma   90.00
#
_symmetry.space_group_name_H-M   'P 1'
#
loop_
_entity.id
_entity.type
_entity.pdbx_description
1 polymer ?
#
loop_
_entity_poly.entity_id
_entity_poly.type
_entity_poly.pdbx_seq_one_letter_code
_entity_poly.pdbx_strand_id
1 'polypeptide(L)'
;MPLFQTSVLKNYLKRQDVEPVAKAYKKFSKYFHNPSIQQNIRDSKEEQFQEGFLRELFVEILGYTLNPQPNFNLTTELKNEKGAKKADGAILLDGNALGVIELKSTKTKDLESIRQQAFDYKANQTGCVYVVTSNFEKLRFYINNA
;
A
#
# COMPACT_ATOMS: atom_id res chain seq x y z
N MET A 1 -7.68 -6.71 24.06
CA MET A 1 -8.27 -7.87 23.37
C MET A 1 -7.57 -8.05 22.03
N PRO A 2 -7.25 -9.28 21.58
CA PRO A 2 -6.68 -9.49 20.25
C PRO A 2 -7.67 -9.03 19.17
N LEU A 3 -7.15 -8.44 18.09
CA LEU A 3 -7.94 -7.87 16.98
C LEU A 3 -8.81 -8.94 16.27
N PHE A 4 -8.39 -10.20 16.32
CA PHE A 4 -9.09 -11.34 15.72
C PHE A 4 -9.19 -12.51 16.69
N GLN A 5 -10.29 -13.27 16.58
CA GLN A 5 -10.42 -14.55 17.26
C GLN A 5 -9.40 -15.57 16.72
N THR A 6 -8.70 -16.27 17.61
CA THR A 6 -7.62 -17.21 17.22
C THR A 6 -8.10 -18.32 16.29
N SER A 7 -9.32 -18.83 16.49
CA SER A 7 -9.93 -19.86 15.63
C SER A 7 -10.14 -19.35 14.21
N VAL A 8 -10.66 -18.13 14.07
CA VAL A 8 -10.85 -17.46 12.77
C VAL A 8 -9.51 -17.27 12.07
N LEU A 9 -8.50 -16.75 12.78
CA LEU A 9 -7.16 -16.55 12.21
C LEU A 9 -6.57 -17.87 11.69
N LYS A 10 -6.60 -18.94 12.49
CA LYS A 10 -6.09 -20.25 12.07
C LYS A 10 -6.81 -20.80 10.85
N ASN A 11 -8.13 -20.60 10.75
CA ASN A 11 -8.91 -21.05 9.60
C ASN A 11 -8.50 -20.34 8.31
N TYR A 12 -8.34 -19.01 8.34
CA TYR A 12 -7.93 -18.26 7.15
C TYR A 12 -6.48 -18.53 6.77
N LEU A 13 -5.56 -18.68 7.74
CA LEU A 13 -4.17 -19.03 7.46
C LEU A 13 -4.03 -20.39 6.77
N LYS A 14 -4.81 -21.40 7.19
CA LYS A 14 -4.81 -22.72 6.55
C LYS A 14 -5.36 -22.75 5.13
N ARG A 15 -6.17 -21.75 4.77
CA ARG A 15 -6.77 -21.62 3.43
C ARG A 15 -5.90 -20.84 2.45
N GLN A 16 -4.82 -20.23 2.92
CA GLN A 16 -3.88 -19.54 2.03
C GLN A 16 -3.14 -20.56 1.17
N ASP A 17 -2.95 -20.21 -0.10
CA ASP A 17 -2.08 -20.99 -0.97
C ASP A 17 -0.62 -20.78 -0.56
N VAL A 18 0.04 -21.87 -0.21
CA VAL A 18 1.38 -21.85 0.38
C VAL A 18 2.42 -21.43 -0.66
N GLU A 19 2.27 -21.84 -1.92
CA GLU A 19 3.28 -21.57 -2.94
C GLU A 19 3.35 -20.08 -3.33
N PRO A 20 2.24 -19.40 -3.67
CA PRO A 20 2.26 -17.97 -3.98
C PRO A 20 2.75 -17.13 -2.80
N VAL A 21 2.32 -17.46 -1.58
CA VAL A 21 2.76 -16.76 -0.37
C VAL A 21 4.26 -16.93 -0.14
N ALA A 22 4.79 -18.16 -0.26
CA ALA A 22 6.22 -18.42 -0.10
C ALA A 22 7.04 -17.68 -1.18
N LYS A 23 6.56 -17.66 -2.43
CA LYS A 23 7.20 -16.94 -3.53
C LYS A 23 7.21 -15.43 -3.30
N ALA A 24 6.07 -14.86 -2.90
CA ALA A 24 5.95 -13.44 -2.56
C ALA A 24 6.85 -13.07 -1.38
N TYR A 25 6.86 -13.88 -0.32
CA TYR A 25 7.73 -13.65 0.85
C TYR A 25 9.21 -13.70 0.48
N LYS A 26 9.63 -14.63 -0.39
CA LYS A 26 11.01 -14.68 -0.88
C LYS A 26 11.40 -13.41 -1.64
N LYS A 27 10.52 -12.88 -2.50
CA LYS A 27 10.73 -11.60 -3.19
C LYS A 27 10.82 -10.45 -2.18
N PHE A 28 9.89 -10.41 -1.22
CA PHE A 28 9.86 -9.41 -0.15
C PHE A 28 11.15 -9.42 0.66
N SER A 29 11.58 -10.57 1.18
CA SER A 29 12.82 -10.68 1.95
C SER A 29 14.05 -10.32 1.12
N LYS A 30 14.10 -10.70 -0.16
CA LYS A 30 15.23 -10.37 -1.03
C LYS A 30 15.42 -8.84 -1.15
N TYR A 31 14.32 -8.08 -1.24
CA TYR A 31 14.37 -6.63 -1.38
C TYR A 31 14.38 -5.92 -0.02
N PHE A 32 13.32 -6.06 0.77
CA PHE A 32 13.10 -5.30 2.00
C PHE A 32 13.91 -5.77 3.20
N HIS A 33 14.52 -6.97 3.19
CA HIS A 33 15.47 -7.39 4.24
C HIS A 33 16.93 -7.13 3.87
N ASN A 34 17.23 -6.59 2.68
CA ASN A 34 18.58 -6.24 2.31
C ASN A 34 19.03 -4.97 3.09
N PRO A 35 20.06 -5.03 3.95
CA PRO A 35 20.45 -3.90 4.79
C PRO A 35 20.88 -2.66 3.99
N SER A 36 21.55 -2.84 2.86
CA SER A 36 21.97 -1.74 1.98
C SER A 36 20.76 -1.06 1.33
N ILE A 37 19.76 -1.83 0.88
CA ILE A 37 18.52 -1.28 0.34
C ILE A 37 17.77 -0.52 1.43
N GLN A 38 17.64 -1.09 2.63
CA GLN A 38 17.02 -0.41 3.76
C GLN A 38 17.70 0.93 4.08
N GLN A 39 19.04 0.97 4.09
CA GLN A 39 19.77 2.21 4.34
C GLN A 39 19.52 3.24 3.23
N ASN A 40 19.56 2.83 1.97
CA ASN A 40 19.25 3.70 0.84
C ASN A 40 17.83 4.28 0.91
N ILE A 41 16.83 3.47 1.33
CA ILE A 41 15.45 3.93 1.55
C ILE A 41 15.40 4.97 2.68
N ARG A 42 16.14 4.76 3.78
CA ARG A 42 16.18 5.73 4.89
C ARG A 42 16.81 7.06 4.49
N ASP A 43 17.79 7.02 3.59
CA ASP A 43 18.51 8.20 3.13
C ASP A 43 17.78 8.92 1.97
N SER A 44 16.81 8.26 1.33
CA SER A 44 16.03 8.81 0.23
C SER A 44 14.97 9.83 0.69
N LYS A 45 14.69 10.81 -0.17
CA LYS A 45 13.50 11.67 -0.03
C LYS A 45 12.25 10.88 -0.41
N GLU A 46 11.10 11.37 0.08
CA GLU A 46 9.79 10.79 -0.20
C GLU A 46 9.53 10.62 -1.70
N GLU A 47 9.72 11.70 -2.46
CA GLU A 47 9.42 11.72 -3.90
C GLU A 47 10.36 10.79 -4.70
N GLN A 48 11.56 10.51 -4.16
CA GLN A 48 12.52 9.61 -4.81
C GLN A 48 12.13 8.14 -4.67
N PHE A 49 11.45 7.77 -3.58
CA PHE A 49 11.13 6.37 -3.30
C PHE A 49 9.64 6.04 -3.37
N GLN A 50 8.74 7.03 -3.47
CA GLN A 50 7.29 6.82 -3.56
C GLN A 50 6.90 5.84 -4.67
N GLU A 51 7.32 6.08 -5.92
CA GLU A 51 7.05 5.17 -7.03
C GLU A 51 7.80 3.83 -6.86
N GLY A 52 9.04 3.88 -6.36
CA GLY A 52 9.84 2.68 -6.06
C GLY A 52 9.13 1.75 -5.08
N PHE A 53 8.53 2.28 -4.02
CA PHE A 53 7.76 1.51 -3.06
C PHE A 53 6.56 0.81 -3.71
N LEU A 54 5.83 1.50 -4.59
CA LEU A 54 4.71 0.93 -5.34
C LEU A 54 5.18 -0.18 -6.29
N ARG A 55 6.28 0.03 -7.01
CA ARG A 55 6.87 -0.98 -7.89
C ARG A 55 7.32 -2.21 -7.12
N GLU A 56 8.05 -2.05 -6.04
CA GLU A 56 8.65 -3.18 -5.33
C GLU A 56 7.60 -3.96 -4.53
N LEU A 57 6.75 -3.26 -3.77
CA LEU A 57 5.74 -3.93 -2.94
C LEU A 57 4.52 -4.37 -3.75
N PHE A 58 3.89 -3.46 -4.48
CA PHE A 58 2.62 -3.78 -5.13
C PHE A 58 2.82 -4.51 -6.45
N VAL A 59 3.75 -4.08 -7.29
CA VAL A 59 3.97 -4.74 -8.60
C VAL A 59 4.75 -6.05 -8.43
N GLU A 60 6.00 -5.97 -7.96
CA GLU A 60 6.90 -7.13 -7.95
C GLU A 60 6.47 -8.23 -6.98
N ILE A 61 6.02 -7.84 -5.78
CA ILE A 61 5.67 -8.80 -4.72
C ILE A 61 4.20 -9.22 -4.77
N LEU A 62 3.28 -8.26 -4.90
CA LEU A 62 1.84 -8.52 -4.84
C LEU A 62 1.19 -8.71 -6.23
N GLY A 63 1.89 -8.43 -7.33
CA GLY A 63 1.42 -8.73 -8.69
C GLY A 63 0.45 -7.72 -9.29
N TYR A 64 0.38 -6.49 -8.76
CA TYR A 64 -0.37 -5.40 -9.39
C TYR A 64 0.31 -4.94 -10.70
N THR A 65 -0.46 -4.27 -11.56
CA THR A 65 0.03 -3.71 -12.82
C THR A 65 -0.06 -2.19 -12.73
N LEU A 66 1.11 -1.52 -12.79
CA LEU A 66 1.21 -0.06 -12.65
C LEU A 66 1.03 0.66 -14.01
N ASN A 67 0.27 1.74 -14.03
CA ASN A 67 0.17 2.70 -15.15
C ASN A 67 1.59 3.14 -15.61
N PRO A 68 1.94 3.16 -16.92
CA PRO A 68 1.10 3.02 -18.12
C PRO A 68 1.08 1.63 -18.75
N GLN A 69 1.35 0.57 -17.99
CA GLN A 69 1.22 -0.78 -18.55
C GLN A 69 -0.25 -1.07 -18.95
N PRO A 70 -0.49 -1.82 -20.04
CA PRO A 70 -1.84 -2.19 -20.44
C PRO A 70 -2.59 -2.90 -19.32
N ASN A 71 -3.89 -2.61 -19.18
CA ASN A 71 -4.75 -3.19 -18.15
C ASN A 71 -4.25 -2.95 -16.71
N PHE A 72 -3.64 -1.79 -16.46
CA PHE A 72 -3.20 -1.42 -15.12
C PHE A 72 -4.35 -1.41 -14.11
N ASN A 73 -4.04 -1.87 -12.89
CA ASN A 73 -4.94 -1.84 -11.74
C ASN A 73 -4.31 -1.10 -10.54
N LEU A 74 -3.20 -0.41 -10.79
CA LEU A 74 -2.50 0.47 -9.86
C LEU A 74 -2.06 1.73 -10.62
N THR A 75 -2.28 2.90 -10.03
CA THR A 75 -1.79 4.18 -10.58
C THR A 75 -1.17 5.02 -9.48
N THR A 76 -0.28 5.93 -9.87
CA THR A 76 0.20 7.02 -9.04
C THR A 76 -0.71 8.24 -9.16
N GLU A 77 -0.60 9.17 -8.21
CA GLU A 77 -1.11 10.54 -8.34
C GLU A 77 -2.61 10.64 -8.70
N LEU A 78 -3.45 9.79 -8.10
CA LEU A 78 -4.87 9.76 -8.40
C LEU A 78 -5.56 11.01 -7.84
N LYS A 79 -6.11 11.83 -8.74
CA LYS A 79 -6.87 13.03 -8.37
C LYS A 79 -8.21 12.68 -7.76
N ASN A 80 -8.62 13.44 -6.75
CA ASN A 80 -9.96 13.36 -6.19
C ASN A 80 -11.05 13.67 -7.22
N GLU A 81 -12.22 13.05 -7.06
CA GLU A 81 -13.43 13.39 -7.83
C GLU A 81 -13.84 14.85 -7.58
N LYS A 82 -13.61 15.34 -6.36
CA LYS A 82 -13.84 16.72 -5.95
C LYS A 82 -12.55 17.38 -5.46
N GLY A 83 -12.21 18.53 -6.04
CA GLY A 83 -11.05 19.32 -5.68
C GLY A 83 -9.78 18.98 -6.47
N ALA A 84 -8.63 19.47 -5.98
CA ALA A 84 -7.35 19.38 -6.68
C ALA A 84 -6.31 18.48 -6.00
N LYS A 85 -6.63 17.91 -4.83
CA LYS A 85 -5.70 17.03 -4.11
C LYS A 85 -5.61 15.65 -4.80
N LYS A 86 -4.53 14.94 -4.53
CA LYS A 86 -4.22 13.64 -5.13
C LYS A 86 -3.67 12.67 -4.08
N ALA A 87 -4.07 11.41 -4.18
CA ALA A 87 -3.43 10.34 -3.42
C ALA A 87 -2.14 9.88 -4.11
N ASP A 88 -1.14 9.48 -3.32
CA ASP A 88 0.17 9.04 -3.84
C ASP A 88 0.05 7.81 -4.74
N GLY A 89 -0.87 6.91 -4.41
CA GLY A 89 -1.26 5.78 -5.24
C GLY A 89 -2.71 5.37 -5.06
N ALA A 90 -3.23 4.63 -6.04
CA ALA A 90 -4.58 4.07 -5.97
C ALA A 90 -4.67 2.70 -6.64
N ILE A 91 -5.35 1.78 -5.97
CA ILE A 91 -5.73 0.47 -6.49
C ILE A 91 -7.08 0.61 -7.18
N LEU A 92 -7.15 0.16 -8.43
CA LEU A 92 -8.31 0.32 -9.29
C LEU A 92 -9.04 -1.00 -9.50
N LEU A 93 -10.37 -0.93 -9.53
CA LEU A 93 -11.26 -1.98 -9.99
C LEU A 93 -12.22 -1.37 -11.01
N ASP A 94 -12.23 -1.90 -12.23
CA ASP A 94 -13.05 -1.42 -13.34
C ASP A 94 -12.92 0.10 -13.58
N GLY A 95 -11.70 0.62 -13.42
CA GLY A 95 -11.37 2.04 -13.60
C GLY A 95 -11.70 2.94 -12.40
N ASN A 96 -12.35 2.42 -11.36
CA ASN A 96 -12.69 3.17 -10.14
C ASN A 96 -11.71 2.86 -9.00
N ALA A 97 -11.48 3.82 -8.12
CA ALA A 97 -10.60 3.65 -6.97
C ALA A 97 -11.25 2.75 -5.91
N LEU A 98 -10.77 1.51 -5.80
CA LEU A 98 -11.16 0.57 -4.75
C LEU A 98 -10.39 0.84 -3.46
N GLY A 99 -9.16 1.32 -3.57
CA GLY A 99 -8.33 1.70 -2.43
C GLY A 99 -7.35 2.83 -2.75
N VAL A 100 -7.05 3.63 -1.73
CA VAL A 100 -6.06 4.72 -1.81
C VAL A 100 -4.83 4.38 -0.97
N ILE A 101 -3.67 4.85 -1.43
CA ILE A 101 -2.38 4.64 -0.79
C ILE A 101 -1.78 6.01 -0.50
N GLU A 102 -1.39 6.23 0.76
CA GLU A 102 -0.67 7.43 1.19
C GLU A 102 0.70 7.03 1.76
N LEU A 103 1.74 7.68 1.28
CA LEU A 103 3.13 7.38 1.58
C LEU A 103 3.80 8.59 2.23
N LYS A 104 4.72 8.33 3.14
CA LYS A 104 5.62 9.33 3.69
C LYS A 104 7.05 8.83 3.81
N SER A 105 7.99 9.76 3.92
CA SER A 105 9.38 9.39 4.24
C SER A 105 9.51 8.62 5.56
N THR A 106 10.58 7.84 5.69
CA THR A 106 10.97 7.12 6.93
C THR A 106 11.12 8.03 8.14
N LYS A 107 11.37 9.33 7.91
CA LYS A 107 11.52 10.35 8.97
C LYS A 107 10.19 10.72 9.62
N THR A 108 9.06 10.42 8.97
CA THR A 108 7.73 10.71 9.51
C THR A 108 7.40 9.73 10.64
N LYS A 109 7.37 10.28 11.86
CA LYS A 109 7.06 9.53 13.09
C LYS A 109 5.57 9.50 13.41
N ASP A 110 4.87 10.58 13.08
CA ASP A 110 3.43 10.67 13.28
C ASP A 110 2.72 9.96 12.12
N LEU A 111 2.27 8.74 12.38
CA LEU A 111 1.52 7.94 11.40
C LEU A 111 0.03 8.26 11.39
N GLU A 112 -0.47 9.01 12.37
CA GLU A 112 -1.89 9.39 12.44
C GLU A 112 -2.21 10.55 11.49
N SER A 113 -1.30 11.50 11.29
CA SER A 113 -1.47 12.52 10.23
C SER A 113 -1.53 11.89 8.84
N ILE A 114 -0.68 10.89 8.56
CA ILE A 114 -0.74 10.11 7.30
C ILE A 114 -2.10 9.43 7.16
N ARG A 115 -2.59 8.81 8.25
CA ARG A 115 -3.90 8.17 8.27
C ARG A 115 -5.00 9.18 7.94
N GLN A 116 -5.05 10.32 8.61
CA GLN A 116 -6.09 11.32 8.37
C GLN A 116 -6.10 11.78 6.90
N GLN A 117 -4.92 12.07 6.34
CA GLN A 117 -4.79 12.45 4.94
C GLN A 117 -5.31 11.37 3.98
N ALA A 118 -4.97 10.10 4.24
CA ALA A 118 -5.43 8.98 3.42
C ALA A 118 -6.96 8.77 3.50
N PHE A 119 -7.56 8.97 4.68
CA PHE A 119 -9.02 8.89 4.85
C PHE A 119 -9.75 10.07 4.22
N ASP A 120 -9.17 11.26 4.20
CA ASP A 120 -9.70 12.40 3.45
C ASP A 120 -9.75 12.09 1.95
N TYR A 121 -8.75 11.38 1.40
CA TYR A 121 -8.78 10.90 0.01
C TYR A 121 -9.89 9.88 -0.22
N LYS A 122 -9.99 8.86 0.64
CA LYS A 122 -11.09 7.87 0.59
C LYS A 122 -12.46 8.54 0.55
N ALA A 123 -12.68 9.58 1.37
CA ALA A 123 -13.95 10.29 1.42
C ALA A 123 -14.31 11.05 0.12
N ASN A 124 -13.34 11.26 -0.77
CA ASN A 124 -13.50 11.93 -2.06
C ASN A 124 -13.39 10.98 -3.26
N GLN A 125 -13.47 9.66 -3.03
CA GLN A 125 -13.43 8.63 -4.06
C GLN A 125 -14.62 7.68 -3.85
N THR A 126 -15.59 7.74 -4.75
CA THR A 126 -16.82 6.94 -4.64
C THR A 126 -16.48 5.46 -4.79
N GLY A 127 -16.92 4.63 -3.84
CA GLY A 127 -16.64 3.20 -3.84
C GLY A 127 -15.27 2.80 -3.25
N CYS A 128 -14.47 3.75 -2.76
CA CYS A 128 -13.21 3.44 -2.09
C CYS A 128 -13.45 2.78 -0.72
N VAL A 129 -12.99 1.54 -0.57
CA VAL A 129 -13.18 0.71 0.63
C VAL A 129 -11.89 0.58 1.43
N TYR A 130 -10.74 0.54 0.75
CA TYR A 130 -9.46 0.28 1.39
C TYR A 130 -8.59 1.52 1.51
N VAL A 131 -7.80 1.57 2.57
CA VAL A 131 -6.76 2.58 2.76
C VAL A 131 -5.48 1.87 3.12
N VAL A 132 -4.39 2.26 2.48
CA VAL A 132 -3.04 1.82 2.83
C VAL A 132 -2.23 3.04 3.20
N THR A 133 -1.52 2.99 4.32
CA THR A 133 -0.53 4.02 4.66
C THR A 133 0.82 3.41 4.94
N SER A 134 1.89 4.12 4.56
CA SER A 134 3.24 3.70 4.90
C SER A 134 4.20 4.85 5.07
N ASN A 135 5.16 4.70 5.97
CA ASN A 135 6.36 5.54 6.02
C ASN A 135 7.60 4.80 5.48
N PHE A 136 7.40 3.81 4.60
CA PHE A 136 8.37 2.85 4.08
C PHE A 136 8.98 1.86 5.09
N GLU A 137 8.88 2.11 6.40
CA GLU A 137 9.27 1.16 7.44
C GLU A 137 8.08 0.42 8.05
N LYS A 138 6.95 1.11 8.18
CA LYS A 138 5.70 0.57 8.69
C LYS A 138 4.64 0.64 7.62
N LEU A 139 3.86 -0.43 7.50
CA LEU A 139 2.76 -0.54 6.56
C LEU A 139 1.49 -0.79 7.36
N ARG A 140 0.45 0.01 7.10
CA ARG A 140 -0.85 -0.10 7.76
C ARG A 140 -1.94 -0.24 6.71
N PHE A 141 -2.90 -1.11 6.99
CA PHE A 141 -4.04 -1.40 6.13
C PHE A 141 -5.32 -1.14 6.92
N TYR A 142 -6.27 -0.47 6.29
CA TYR A 142 -7.58 -0.18 6.85
C TYR A 142 -8.66 -0.61 5.87
N ILE A 143 -9.81 -0.98 6.42
CA ILE A 143 -11.00 -1.37 5.68
C ILE A 143 -12.15 -0.51 6.20
N ASN A 144 -12.92 0.09 5.29
CA ASN A 144 -14.02 0.99 5.59
C ASN A 144 -13.57 2.21 6.42
N ASN A 145 -14.25 2.51 7.53
CA ASN A 145 -14.09 3.75 8.30
C ASN A 145 -13.25 3.56 9.58
N ALA A 146 -12.39 2.53 9.60
CA ALA A 146 -11.65 2.07 10.78
C ALA A 146 -10.57 3.04 11.26
#